data_AF-A0A7C5BP87-F1
#
_entry.id   AF-A0A7C5BP87-F1
#
_cell.length_a   1.000
_cell.length_b   1.000
_cell.length_c   1.000
_cell.angle_alpha   90.00
_cell.angle_beta   90.00
_cell.angle_gamma   90.00
#
_symmetry.space_group_name_H-M   'P 1'
#
loop_
_entity.id
_entity.type
_entity.pdbx_description
1 polymer ?
#
loop_
_entity_poly.entity_id
_entity_poly.type
_entity_poly.pdbx_seq_one_letter_code
_entity_poly.pdbx_strand_id
1 'polypeptide(L)'
;MIRFADIIGQELAIKILLKAIRNNQVGQSWLFVGQEGVGKLTTALAFAAALNCSDRTDSGDACGRCASCRMIASLGHPDVQVISPDGAQTKIDQMRIMRR
;
A
#
# COMPACT_ATOMS: atom_id res chain seq x y z
N MET A 1 -11.54 5.09 1.05
CA MET A 1 -10.35 4.23 0.91
C MET A 1 -10.28 3.79 -0.53
N ILE A 2 -9.13 3.96 -1.19
CA ILE A 2 -8.93 3.46 -2.56
C ILE A 2 -8.52 1.98 -2.48
N ARG A 3 -9.22 1.11 -3.19
CA ARG A 3 -8.95 -0.33 -3.29
C ARG A 3 -8.32 -0.67 -4.63
N PHE A 4 -7.86 -1.91 -4.81
CA PHE A 4 -7.34 -2.33 -6.12
C PHE A 4 -8.39 -2.20 -7.22
N ALA A 5 -9.65 -2.51 -6.93
CA ALA A 5 -10.75 -2.35 -7.87
C ALA A 5 -10.94 -0.91 -8.39
N ASP A 6 -10.45 0.09 -7.65
CA ASP A 6 -10.62 1.51 -7.99
C ASP A 6 -9.42 2.05 -8.80
N ILE A 7 -8.37 1.24 -9.04
CA ILE A 7 -7.15 1.62 -9.77
C ILE A 7 -7.27 1.17 -11.24
N ILE A 8 -7.18 2.15 -12.14
CA ILE A 8 -7.41 1.95 -13.58
C ILE A 8 -6.07 1.82 -14.32
N GLY A 9 -5.96 0.85 -15.24
CA GLY A 9 -4.84 0.73 -16.18
C GLY A 9 -3.57 0.10 -15.59
N GLN A 10 -3.68 -0.57 -14.43
CA GLN A 10 -2.56 -1.25 -13.74
C GLN A 10 -2.87 -2.73 -13.50
N GLU A 11 -3.63 -3.37 -14.38
CA GLU A 11 -4.21 -4.71 -14.20
C GLU A 11 -3.14 -5.78 -13.96
N LEU A 12 -2.00 -5.71 -14.67
CA LEU A 12 -0.90 -6.65 -14.51
C LEU A 12 -0.25 -6.54 -13.13
N ALA A 13 0.05 -5.31 -12.69
CA ALA A 13 0.66 -5.06 -11.39
C ALA A 13 -0.28 -5.49 -10.26
N ILE A 14 -1.56 -5.12 -10.34
CA ILE A 14 -2.59 -5.51 -9.37
C ILE A 14 -2.71 -7.03 -9.30
N LYS A 15 -2.70 -7.74 -10.44
CA LYS A 15 -2.78 -9.20 -10.48
C LYS A 15 -1.61 -9.87 -9.75
N ILE A 16 -0.39 -9.33 -9.88
CA ILE A 16 0.80 -9.82 -9.17
C ILE A 16 0.63 -9.65 -7.66
N LEU A 17 0.20 -8.47 -7.21
CA LEU A 17 -0.01 -8.17 -5.80
C LEU A 17 -1.11 -9.04 -5.18
N LEU A 18 -2.26 -9.15 -5.83
CA LEU A 18 -3.36 -10.02 -5.37
C LEU A 18 -2.92 -11.48 -5.28
N LYS A 19 -2.12 -11.96 -6.23
CA LYS A 19 -1.57 -13.33 -6.19
C LYS A 19 -0.64 -13.51 -4.98
N ALA A 20 0.24 -12.55 -4.70
CA ALA A 20 1.13 -12.59 -3.54
C ALA A 20 0.34 -12.65 -2.22
N ILE A 21 -0.73 -11.86 -2.09
CA ILE A 21 -1.63 -11.86 -0.91
C ILE A 21 -2.30 -13.22 -0.76
N ARG A 22 -2.99 -13.70 -1.80
CA ARG A 22 -3.76 -14.96 -1.72
C ARG A 22 -2.89 -16.17 -1.42
N ASN A 23 -1.66 -16.18 -1.92
CA ASN A 23 -0.72 -17.28 -1.69
C ASN A 23 0.02 -17.15 -0.36
N ASN A 24 -0.19 -16.06 0.40
CA ASN A 24 0.61 -15.72 1.57
C ASN A 24 2.13 -15.67 1.27
N GLN A 25 2.48 -15.21 0.07
CA GLN A 25 3.84 -15.13 -0.47
C GLN A 25 4.23 -13.66 -0.70
N VAL A 26 4.07 -12.85 0.34
CA VAL A 26 4.35 -11.41 0.29
C VAL A 26 5.85 -11.20 0.51
N GLY A 27 6.54 -10.68 -0.50
CA GLY A 27 7.95 -10.32 -0.38
C GLY A 27 8.17 -9.20 0.65
N GLN A 28 9.35 -9.19 1.27
CA GLN A 28 9.70 -8.20 2.31
C GLN A 28 9.75 -6.75 1.81
N SER A 29 9.97 -6.54 0.50
CA SER A 29 10.11 -5.22 -0.09
C SER A 29 9.57 -5.20 -1.51
N TRP A 30 8.94 -4.08 -1.87
CA TRP A 30 8.35 -3.86 -3.18
C TRP A 30 8.75 -2.48 -3.70
N LEU A 31 9.14 -2.42 -4.96
CA LEU A 31 9.48 -1.18 -5.65
C LEU A 31 8.47 -0.92 -6.77
N PHE A 32 7.70 0.16 -6.64
CA PHE A 32 6.75 0.60 -7.66
C PHE A 32 7.44 1.57 -8.61
N VAL A 33 7.53 1.23 -9.90
CA VAL A 33 8.22 2.02 -10.93
C VAL A 33 7.24 2.42 -12.03
N GLY A 34 7.38 3.64 -12.54
CA GLY A 34 6.54 4.18 -13.60
C GLY A 34 6.56 5.70 -13.63
N GLN A 35 5.95 6.29 -14.66
CA GLN A 35 5.87 7.74 -14.84
C GLN A 35 5.15 8.44 -13.67
N GLU A 36 5.31 9.75 -13.55
CA GLU A 36 4.55 10.53 -12.57
C GLU A 36 3.04 10.43 -12.84
N GLY A 37 2.22 10.44 -11.79
CA GLY A 37 0.76 10.36 -11.92
C GLY A 37 0.15 8.98 -12.18
N VAL A 38 0.94 7.94 -12.49
CA VAL A 38 0.41 6.59 -12.83
C VAL A 38 -0.20 5.80 -11.66
N GLY A 39 -0.28 6.38 -10.46
CA GLY A 39 -0.87 5.73 -9.29
C GLY A 39 0.07 4.83 -8.48
N LYS A 40 1.39 5.08 -8.50
CA LYS A 40 2.38 4.30 -7.71
C LYS A 40 2.08 4.30 -6.21
N LEU A 41 1.98 5.49 -5.62
CA LEU A 41 1.67 5.65 -4.20
C LEU A 41 0.28 5.11 -3.87
N THR A 42 -0.69 5.37 -4.73
CA THR A 42 -2.06 4.86 -4.60
C THR A 42 -2.09 3.34 -4.53
N THR A 43 -1.35 2.67 -5.44
CA THR A 43 -1.24 1.20 -5.46
C THR A 43 -0.53 0.68 -4.21
N ALA A 44 0.52 1.35 -3.76
CA ALA A 44 1.22 0.98 -2.53
C ALA A 44 0.32 1.07 -1.29
N LEU A 45 -0.50 2.12 -1.18
CA LEU A 45 -1.47 2.27 -0.09
C LEU A 45 -2.60 1.25 -0.16
N ALA A 46 -3.13 0.95 -1.36
CA ALA A 46 -4.12 -0.11 -1.54
C ALA A 46 -3.55 -1.48 -1.13
N PHE A 47 -2.28 -1.76 -1.46
CA PHE A 47 -1.59 -2.98 -1.05
C PHE A 47 -1.41 -3.06 0.47
N ALA A 48 -0.96 -1.99 1.11
CA ALA A 48 -0.85 -1.91 2.57
C ALA A 48 -2.22 -2.12 3.25
N ALA A 49 -3.28 -1.54 2.68
CA ALA A 49 -4.64 -1.75 3.17
C ALA A 49 -5.09 -3.20 3.04
N ALA A 50 -4.83 -3.86 1.91
CA ALA A 50 -5.19 -5.25 1.71
C ALA A 50 -4.46 -6.19 2.69
N LEU A 51 -3.17 -5.94 2.96
CA LEU A 51 -2.38 -6.73 3.92
C LEU A 51 -2.90 -6.62 5.36
N ASN A 52 -3.30 -5.42 5.79
CA ASN A 52 -3.76 -5.15 7.15
C ASN A 52 -5.29 -5.30 7.33
N CYS A 53 -6.03 -5.54 6.25
CA CYS A 53 -7.49 -5.68 6.30
C CYS A 53 -7.90 -6.95 7.06
N SER A 54 -8.73 -6.78 8.08
CA SER A 54 -9.28 -7.89 8.89
C SER A 54 -10.33 -8.74 8.17
N ASP A 55 -10.92 -8.21 7.11
CA ASP A 55 -12.05 -8.81 6.38
C ASP A 55 -11.82 -8.59 4.88
N ARG A 56 -10.81 -9.27 4.33
CA ARG A 56 -10.49 -9.17 2.89
C ARG A 56 -11.59 -9.79 2.04
N THR A 57 -11.75 -9.27 0.84
CA THR A 57 -12.57 -9.92 -0.20
C THR A 57 -11.91 -11.23 -0.66
N ASP A 58 -12.68 -12.12 -1.28
CA ASP A 58 -12.17 -13.41 -1.83
C ASP A 58 -11.05 -13.22 -2.86
N SER A 59 -11.02 -12.08 -3.54
CA SER A 59 -9.96 -11.77 -4.51
C SER A 59 -8.62 -11.43 -3.83
N GLY A 60 -8.62 -11.16 -2.52
CA GLY A 60 -7.49 -10.67 -1.75
C GLY A 60 -7.46 -9.14 -1.58
N ASP A 61 -8.43 -8.41 -2.13
CA ASP A 61 -8.53 -6.95 -2.02
C ASP A 61 -9.09 -6.52 -0.64
N ALA A 62 -8.79 -5.28 -0.25
CA ALA A 62 -9.28 -4.68 0.99
C ALA A 62 -10.80 -4.44 0.95
N CYS A 63 -11.52 -4.62 2.06
CA CYS A 63 -12.97 -4.33 2.07
C CYS A 63 -13.29 -2.83 2.06
N GLY A 64 -12.35 -1.97 2.47
CA GLY A 64 -12.50 -0.52 2.47
C GLY A 64 -13.34 0.06 3.62
N ARG A 65 -13.93 -0.79 4.48
CA ARG A 65 -14.89 -0.38 5.54
C ARG A 65 -14.48 -0.75 6.97
N CYS A 66 -13.58 -1.73 7.14
CA CYS A 66 -13.08 -2.10 8.47
C CYS A 66 -12.27 -0.96 9.11
N ALA A 67 -12.01 -1.07 10.42
CA ALA A 67 -11.26 -0.04 11.16
C ALA A 67 -9.86 0.17 10.57
N SER A 68 -9.14 -0.91 10.25
CA SER A 68 -7.82 -0.83 9.62
C SER A 68 -7.85 -0.09 8.28
N CYS A 69 -8.77 -0.45 7.38
CA CYS A 69 -8.95 0.25 6.10
C CYS A 69 -9.23 1.75 6.28
N ARG A 70 -10.06 2.12 7.26
CA ARG A 70 -10.37 3.53 7.54
C ARG A 70 -9.16 4.28 8.09
N MET A 71 -8.39 3.68 8.99
CA MET A 71 -7.16 4.29 9.54
C MET A 71 -6.07 4.45 8.48
N ILE A 72 -5.92 3.47 7.57
CA ILE A 72 -4.97 3.59 6.46
C ILE A 72 -5.41 4.68 5.48
N ALA A 73 -6.71 4.82 5.23
CA ALA A 73 -7.23 5.91 4.40
C ALA A 73 -6.89 7.30 4.94
N SER A 74 -6.79 7.45 6.27
CA SER A 74 -6.40 8.69 6.93
C SER A 74 -4.90 8.76 7.28
N LEU A 75 -4.08 7.81 6.77
CA LEU A 75 -2.64 7.69 7.06
C LEU A 75 -2.29 7.61 8.56
N GLY A 76 -3.22 7.08 9.38
CA GLY A 76 -3.11 7.04 10.84
C GLY A 76 -3.11 5.63 11.43
N HIS A 77 -2.79 4.62 10.64
CA HIS A 77 -2.75 3.23 11.10
C HIS A 77 -1.44 2.97 11.86
N PRO A 78 -1.46 2.38 13.07
CA PRO A 78 -0.26 2.19 13.89
C PRO A 78 0.82 1.36 13.19
N ASP A 79 0.41 0.34 12.43
CA ASP A 79 1.33 -0.57 11.71
C ASP A 79 1.64 -0.12 10.27
N VAL A 80 1.15 1.04 9.83
CA VAL A 80 1.43 1.56 8.47
C VAL A 80 1.91 2.99 8.56
N GLN A 81 3.19 3.20 8.22
CA GLN A 81 3.81 4.50 8.20
C GLN A 81 4.08 4.95 6.76
N VAL A 82 3.71 6.18 6.44
CA VAL A 82 4.07 6.83 5.18
C VAL A 82 5.15 7.85 5.46
N ILE A 83 6.32 7.65 4.86
CA ILE A 83 7.47 8.55 4.99
C ILE A 83 7.63 9.28 3.66
N SER A 84 7.60 10.60 3.72
CA SER A 84 7.86 11.48 2.57
C SER A 84 9.09 12.35 2.85
N PRO A 85 9.84 12.76 1.82
CA PRO A 85 10.94 13.71 1.99
C PRO A 85 10.40 15.07 2.49
N ASP A 86 11.11 15.70 3.43
CA ASP A 86 10.85 17.10 3.79
C ASP A 86 11.58 18.01 2.79
N GLY A 87 10.97 18.24 1.61
CA GLY A 87 11.53 19.05 0.53
C GLY A 87 12.14 18.21 -0.60
N ALA A 88 13.14 18.73 -1.30
CA ALA A 88 13.69 18.10 -2.51
C ALA A 88 14.56 16.84 -2.25
N GLN A 89 14.95 16.59 -0.99
CA GLN A 89 15.84 15.48 -0.63
C GLN A 89 15.40 14.82 0.67
N THR A 90 15.41 13.49 0.70
CA THR A 90 15.19 12.71 1.92
C THR A 90 16.45 12.81 2.79
N LYS A 91 16.34 13.44 3.96
CA LYS A 91 17.47 13.53 4.89
C LYS A 91 17.75 12.15 5.49
N ILE A 92 19.03 11.80 5.67
CA ILE A 92 19.44 10.51 6.27
C ILE A 92 18.76 10.28 7.63
N ASP A 93 18.55 11.35 8.40
CA ASP A 93 17.88 11.26 9.71
C ASP A 93 16.42 10.79 9.62
N GLN A 94 15.70 11.12 8.55
CA GLN A 94 14.33 10.62 8.33
C GLN A 94 14.32 9.10 8.10
N MET A 95 15.35 8.55 7.43
CA MET A 95 15.49 7.10 7.23
C MET A 95 15.82 6.35 8.53
N ARG A 96 16.43 7.01 9.53
CA ARG A 96 16.79 6.38 10.82
C ARG A 96 15.57 6.13 11.71
N ILE A 97 14.46 6.84 11.51
CA ILE A 97 13.19 6.61 12.21
C ILE A 97 12.66 5.20 11.91
N MET A 98 12.95 4.66 10.73
CA MET A 98 12.50 3.35 10.24
C MET A 98 13.15 2.14 10.95
N ARG A 99 14.18 2.33 11.79
CA ARG A 99 14.92 1.26 12.48
C ARG A 99 14.42 0.94 13.90
N ARG A 100 13.37 1.60 14.38
CA ARG A 100 12.82 1.40 15.73
C ARG A 100 11.64 0.45 15.72
#